data_AF-A0A2S1ETL4-F1
#
_entry.id   AF-A0A2S1ETL4-F1
#
_cell.length_a   1.000
_cell.length_b   1.000
_cell.length_c   1.000
_cell.angle_alpha   90.00
_cell.angle_beta   90.00
_cell.angle_gamma   90.00
#
_symmetry.space_group_name_H-M   'P 1'
#
loop_
_entity.id
_entity.type
_entity.pdbx_description
1 polymer ?
#
loop_
_entity_poly.entity_id
_entity_poly.type
_entity_poly.pdbx_seq_one_letter_code
_entity_poly.pdbx_strand_id
1 'polypeptide(L)' 'MYTTGQLAKKCNVSIRTIQYYDRRGLLHAKRTENGLRHYDDHDLKQLQEILIYKQLGFSLKDIQQIINDTDIPYKV' A
#
# COMPACT_ATOMS: atom_id res chain seq x y z
N MET A 1 13.08 -3.81 3.06
CA MET A 1 12.25 -3.67 4.29
C MET A 1 12.25 -2.23 4.79
N TYR A 2 11.07 -1.67 5.05
CA TYR A 2 10.84 -0.28 5.46
C TYR A 2 9.92 -0.24 6.68
N THR A 3 10.18 0.68 7.61
CA THR A 3 9.22 0.99 8.68
C THR A 3 8.10 1.88 8.15
N THR A 4 7.00 2.00 8.89
CA THR A 4 5.88 2.90 8.52
C THR A 4 6.36 4.33 8.30
N GLY A 5 7.30 4.83 9.11
CA GLY A 5 7.87 6.17 8.98
C GLY A 5 8.80 6.32 7.77
N GLN A 6 9.61 5.31 7.46
CA GLN A 6 10.46 5.32 6.26
C GLN A 6 9.63 5.31 4.98
N LEU A 7 8.57 4.50 4.96
CA LEU A 7 7.68 4.38 3.81
C LEU A 7 6.85 5.66 3.61
N ALA A 8 6.43 6.30 4.71
CA ALA A 8 5.80 7.63 4.70
C ALA A 8 6.71 8.68 4.05
N LYS A 9 7.98 8.70 4.46
CA LYS A 9 8.98 9.63 3.93
C LYS A 9 9.28 9.38 2.45
N LYS A 10 9.39 8.12 2.02
CA LYS A 10 9.67 7.77 0.62
C LYS A 10 8.53 8.14 -0.33
N CYS A 11 7.28 7.90 0.08
CA CYS A 11 6.11 8.21 -0.75
C CYS A 11 5.57 9.63 -0.51
N ASN A 12 6.26 10.44 0.31
CA ASN A 12 5.87 11.80 0.67
C ASN A 12 4.42 11.89 1.20
N VAL A 13 4.02 10.90 2.00
CA VAL A 13 2.70 10.82 2.64
C VAL A 13 2.83 10.84 4.15
N SER A 14 1.76 11.18 4.85
CA SER A 14 1.74 11.09 6.30
C SER A 14 1.72 9.63 6.78
N ILE A 15 2.31 9.36 7.93
CA ILE A 15 2.19 8.06 8.63
C ILE A 15 0.72 7.65 8.80
N ARG A 16 -0.15 8.64 9.06
CA ARG A 16 -1.60 8.45 9.18
C ARG A 16 -2.23 7.87 7.90
N THR A 17 -1.73 8.27 6.73
CA THR A 17 -2.20 7.76 5.43
C THR A 17 -1.86 6.28 5.28
N ILE A 18 -0.65 5.88 5.64
CA ILE A 18 -0.24 4.47 5.62
C ILE A 18 -1.06 3.65 6.61
N GLN A 19 -1.21 4.12 7.85
CA GLN A 19 -2.05 3.45 8.85
C GLN A 19 -3.53 3.38 8.45
N TYR A 20 -4.00 4.35 7.67
CA TYR A 20 -5.36 4.35 7.14
C TYR A 20 -5.54 3.29 6.05
N TYR A 21 -4.55 3.13 5.16
CA TYR A 21 -4.57 2.08 4.15
C TYR A 21 -4.37 0.68 4.76
N ASP A 22 -3.50 0.55 5.76
CA ASP A 22 -3.32 -0.69 6.55
C ASP A 22 -4.64 -1.14 7.19
N ARG A 23 -5.34 -0.22 7.86
CA ARG A 23 -6.66 -0.53 8.47
C ARG A 23 -7.76 -0.88 7.47
N ARG A 24 -7.64 -0.44 6.22
CA ARG A 24 -8.59 -0.77 5.15
C ARG A 24 -8.19 -2.03 4.37
N GLY A 25 -7.07 -2.66 4.70
CA GLY A 25 -6.56 -3.83 3.98
C GLY A 25 -6.00 -3.51 2.59
N LEU A 26 -5.78 -2.22 2.28
CA LEU A 26 -5.14 -1.77 1.03
C LEU A 26 -3.63 -2.00 1.02
N LEU A 27 -3.02 -2.07 2.20
CA LEU A 27 -1.62 -2.37 2.43
C LEU A 27 -1.53 -3.41 3.53
N HIS A 28 -0.75 -4.47 3.32
CA HIS A 28 -0.56 -5.51 4.32
C HIS A 28 0.82 -5.35 4.95
N ALA A 29 0.88 -4.70 6.11
CA ALA A 29 2.12 -4.67 6.88
C ALA A 29 2.49 -6.09 7.35
N LYS A 30 3.68 -6.55 6.98
CA LYS A 30 4.27 -7.76 7.57
C LYS A 30 4.72 -7.42 9.00
N ARG A 31 4.46 -8.33 9.93
CA ARG A 31 4.97 -8.20 11.30
C ARG A 31 6.30 -8.92 11.40
N THR A 32 7.31 -8.25 11.93
CA THR A 32 8.55 -8.93 12.34
C THR A 32 8.33 -9.71 13.63
N GLU A 33 9.27 -10.59 13.98
CA GLU A 33 9.23 -11.38 15.22
C GLU A 33 9.10 -10.51 16.48
N ASN A 34 9.58 -9.27 16.43
CA ASN A 34 9.45 -8.27 17.50
C ASN A 34 8.12 -7.49 17.49
N GLY A 35 7.14 -7.87 16.66
CA GLY A 35 5.83 -7.24 16.58
C GLY A 35 5.79 -5.88 15.89
N LEU A 36 6.89 -5.44 15.28
CA LEU A 36 6.93 -4.18 14.52
C LEU A 36 6.34 -4.37 13.12
N ARG A 37 5.69 -3.31 12.61
CA ARG A 37 5.19 -3.25 11.23
C ARG A 37 6.34 -2.94 10.27
N HIS A 38 6.58 -3.84 9.34
CA HIS A 38 7.53 -3.68 8.26
C HIS A 38 6.88 -3.92 6.91
N TYR A 39 7.37 -3.19 5.92
CA TYR A 39 6.90 -3.21 4.55
C TYR A 39 8.05 -3.56 3.62
N ASP A 40 7.76 -4.26 2.55
CA ASP A 40 8.72 -4.62 1.51
C ASP A 40 8.73 -3.58 0.37
N ASP A 41 9.64 -3.74 -0.59
CA ASP A 41 9.64 -3.03 -1.86
C ASP A 41 8.35 -3.32 -2.67
N HIS A 42 7.74 -4.50 -2.50
CA HIS A 42 6.41 -4.79 -3.06
C HIS A 42 5.34 -3.86 -2.49
N ASP A 43 5.29 -3.70 -1.17
CA ASP A 43 4.35 -2.80 -0.50
C ASP A 43 4.59 -1.34 -0.88
N LEU A 44 5.85 -0.97 -1.12
CA LEU A 44 6.20 0.35 -1.62
C LEU A 44 5.61 0.60 -3.01
N LYS A 45 5.77 -0.35 -3.94
CA LYS A 45 5.18 -0.26 -5.28
C LYS A 45 3.67 -0.15 -5.22
N GLN A 46 3.03 -0.98 -4.40
CA GLN A 46 1.59 -0.96 -4.19
C GLN A 46 1.12 0.38 -3.62
N LEU A 47 1.84 0.98 -2.66
CA LEU A 47 1.52 2.32 -2.17
C LEU A 47 1.64 3.37 -3.28
N GLN A 48 2.66 3.29 -4.13
CA GLN A 48 2.82 4.23 -5.25
C GLN A 48 1.65 4.14 -6.23
N GLU A 49 1.20 2.93 -6.58
CA GLU A 49 0.03 2.72 -7.44
C GLU A 49 -1.23 3.31 -6.81
N ILE A 50 -1.48 3.05 -5.51
CA ILE A 50 -2.61 3.64 -4.78
C ILE A 50 -2.59 5.17 -4.91
N LEU A 51 -1.42 5.79 -4.77
CA LEU A 51 -1.29 7.24 -4.87
C LEU A 51 -1.53 7.77 -6.28
N ILE A 52 -1.07 7.06 -7.31
CA ILE A 52 -1.33 7.41 -8.72
C ILE A 52 -2.83 7.34 -9.00
N TYR A 53 -3.50 6.23 -8.67
CA TYR A 53 -4.94 6.12 -8.88
C TYR A 53 -5.73 7.15 -8.05
N LYS A 54 -5.25 7.48 -6.85
CA LYS A 54 -5.86 8.52 -6.03
C LYS A 54 -5.74 9.90 -6.69
N GLN A 55 -4.62 10.20 -7.33
CA GLN A 55 -4.42 11.44 -8.09
C GLN A 55 -5.28 11.49 -9.36
N LEU A 56 -5.54 10.33 -9.98
CA LEU A 56 -6.45 10.20 -11.12
C LEU A 56 -7.94 10.33 -10.74
N GLY A 57 -8.27 10.44 -9.45
CA GLY A 57 -9.63 10.65 -8.96
C GLY A 57 -10.41 9.38 -8.65
N PHE A 58 -9.76 8.21 -8.67
CA PHE A 58 -10.42 6.96 -8.29
C PHE A 58 -10.78 6.94 -6.80
N SER A 59 -11.89 6.28 -6.48
CA SER A 59 -12.26 6.04 -5.10
C SER A 59 -11.37 4.96 -4.50
N LEU A 60 -11.19 4.96 -3.18
CA LEU A 60 -10.38 3.94 -2.52
C LEU A 60 -10.92 2.53 -2.68
N LYS A 61 -12.24 2.38 -2.92
CA LYS A 61 -12.85 1.09 -3.21
C LYS A 61 -12.44 0.58 -4.59
N ASP A 62 -12.46 1.46 -5.59
CA ASP A 62 -12.06 1.11 -6.96
C ASP A 62 -10.57 0.76 -6.99
N ILE A 63 -9.74 1.54 -6.29
CA ILE A 63 -8.30 1.27 -6.15
C ILE A 63 -8.05 -0.10 -5.54
N GLN A 64 -8.78 -0.44 -4.47
CA GLN A 64 -8.68 -1.74 -3.83
C GLN A 64 -9.08 -2.87 -4.79
N GLN A 65 -10.13 -2.65 -5.58
CA GLN A 65 -10.57 -3.62 -6.57
C GLN A 65 -9.51 -3.80 -7.67
N ILE A 66 -8.99 -2.71 -8.23
CA ILE A 66 -7.95 -2.74 -9.27
C ILE A 66 -6.69 -3.45 -8.79
N ILE A 67 -6.22 -3.16 -7.56
CA ILE A 67 -5.01 -3.79 -7.03
C ILE A 67 -5.22 -5.28 -6.74
N ASN A 68 -6.39 -5.67 -6.26
CA ASN A 68 -6.74 -7.09 -6.08
C ASN A 68 -6.92 -7.81 -7.42
N ASP A 69 -7.37 -7.11 -8.46
CA ASP A 69 -7.56 -7.64 -9.82
C ASP A 69 -6.21 -7.75 -10.58
N THR A 70 -5.22 -6.92 -10.25
CA THR A 70 -3.88 -7.02 -10.84
C THR A 70 -3.11 -8.29 -10.41
N ASP A 71 -3.59 -9.04 -9.40
CA ASP A 71 -3.13 -10.41 -9.10
C ASP A 71 -3.67 -11.46 -10.08
N ILE A 72 -4.31 -11.06 -11.18
CA ILE A 72 -4.65 -11.98 -12.27
C ILE A 72 -3.45 -12.03 -13.22
N PRO A 73 -2.59 -13.08 -13.18
CA PRO A 73 -1.66 -13.34 -14.26
C PRO A 73 -2.52 -13.62 -15.49
N TYR A 74 -2.46 -12.72 -16.48
CA TYR A 74 -3.10 -12.83 -17.79
C TYR A 74 -3.60 -14.24 -18.11
N LYS A 75 -4.92 -14.44 -17.95
CA LYS A 75 -5.58 -15.64 -18.45
C LYS A 75 -5.79 -15.41 -19.95
N VAL A 76 -4.79 -15.82 -20.74
CA VAL A 76 -4.93 -16.07 -22.18
C VAL A 76 -4.90 -17.58 -22.39
#